data_AF-A0A7V4PPH7-F1
#
_entry.id   AF-A0A7V4PPH7-F1
#
_cell.length_a   1.000
_cell.length_b   1.000
_cell.length_c   1.000
_cell.angle_alpha   90.00
_cell.angle_beta   90.00
_cell.angle_gamma   90.00
#
_symmetry.space_group_name_H-M   'P 1'
#
loop_
_entity.id
_entity.type
_entity.pdbx_description
1 polymer ?
#
loop_
_entity_poly.entity_id
_entity_poly.type
_entity_poly.pdbx_seq_one_letter_code
_entity_poly.pdbx_strand_id
1 'polypeptide(L)'
;MERRVVKTGIEVLLGERPSRLRGERIALIANPASVDSRLRHSVDLLYARKDLQLAVILGPEHGTRGEAQDQVEMGHSTDEATGLPVYSLYGESLIPTPEMIRAVDTLVFDLQDIGSRYYTYIYTMAYAMQAAARDGKRMVVLDRPNPISGVAVQGNVLDRRYSSFVGLYPLAVRHGMTPGELALLMN
;
A
#
# COMPACT_ATOMS: atom_id res chain seq x y z
N MET A 1 31.61 -8.59 -8.51
CA MET A 1 30.22 -8.61 -9.01
C MET A 1 29.59 -7.28 -8.65
N GLU A 2 29.23 -6.46 -9.63
CA GLU A 2 28.55 -5.18 -9.36
C GLU A 2 27.22 -5.48 -8.67
N ARG A 3 26.99 -4.88 -7.49
CA ARG A 3 25.75 -5.04 -6.74
C ARG A 3 24.65 -4.34 -7.55
N ARG A 4 23.83 -5.08 -8.28
CA ARG A 4 22.64 -4.52 -8.93
C ARG A 4 21.65 -4.14 -7.83
N VAL A 5 21.56 -2.84 -7.55
CA VAL A 5 20.60 -2.31 -6.60
C VAL A 5 19.28 -2.07 -7.32
N VAL A 6 18.22 -2.72 -6.85
CA VAL A 6 16.86 -2.46 -7.33
C VAL A 6 16.41 -1.11 -6.81
N LYS A 7 15.87 -0.25 -7.69
CA LYS A 7 15.16 0.96 -7.27
C LYS A 7 13.71 0.62 -6.99
N THR A 8 13.23 0.91 -5.79
CA THR A 8 11.82 0.67 -5.43
C THR A 8 10.89 1.69 -6.10
N GLY A 9 9.59 1.43 -6.08
CA GLY A 9 8.59 2.33 -6.66
C GLY A 9 8.68 3.76 -6.11
N ILE A 10 8.96 3.94 -4.81
CA ILE A 10 9.16 5.27 -4.21
C ILE A 10 10.40 5.98 -4.75
N GLU A 11 11.50 5.27 -4.97
CA GLU A 11 12.72 5.85 -5.53
C GLU A 11 12.54 6.24 -7.00
N VAL A 12 11.86 5.40 -7.79
CA VAL A 12 11.54 5.70 -9.18
C VAL A 12 10.58 6.88 -9.27
N LEU A 13 9.54 6.93 -8.43
CA LEU A 13 8.60 8.05 -8.39
C LEU A 13 9.33 9.37 -8.10
N LEU A 14 10.13 9.43 -7.03
CA LEU A 14 10.72 10.68 -6.58
C LEU A 14 11.92 11.13 -7.43
N GLY A 15 12.67 10.17 -7.96
CA GLY A 15 13.89 10.43 -8.74
C GLY A 15 13.66 10.59 -10.24
N GLU A 16 12.70 9.86 -10.82
CA GLU A 16 12.55 9.75 -12.28
C GLU A 16 11.18 10.21 -12.78
N ARG A 17 10.12 10.07 -11.98
CA ARG A 17 8.74 10.30 -12.43
C ARG A 17 7.88 11.17 -11.48
N PRO A 18 8.40 12.26 -10.89
CA PRO A 18 7.64 13.03 -9.90
C PRO A 18 6.40 13.71 -10.49
N SER A 19 6.41 13.98 -11.80
CA SER A 19 5.27 14.56 -12.52
C SER A 19 4.02 13.67 -12.52
N ARG A 20 4.14 12.38 -12.21
CA ARG A 20 3.00 11.43 -12.15
C ARG A 20 2.02 11.69 -11.02
N LEU A 21 2.39 12.52 -10.03
CA LEU A 21 1.56 12.88 -8.87
C LEU A 21 1.54 14.41 -8.62
N ARG A 22 2.13 15.21 -9.50
CA ARG A 22 2.26 16.64 -9.29
C ARG A 22 0.88 17.30 -9.33
N GLY A 23 0.56 18.06 -8.28
CA GLY A 23 -0.72 18.77 -8.15
C GLY A 23 -1.90 17.88 -7.76
N GLU A 24 -1.69 16.58 -7.56
CA GLU A 24 -2.71 15.67 -7.01
C GLU A 24 -2.63 15.68 -5.48
N ARG A 25 -3.79 15.63 -4.82
CA ARG A 25 -3.88 15.37 -3.38
C ARG A 25 -3.82 13.86 -3.14
N ILE A 26 -2.92 13.43 -2.27
CA ILE A 26 -2.52 12.03 -2.14
C ILE A 26 -2.99 11.48 -0.79
N ALA A 27 -3.61 10.30 -0.81
CA ALA A 27 -3.68 9.40 0.33
C ALA A 27 -2.60 8.33 0.19
N LEU A 28 -1.73 8.18 1.18
CA LEU A 28 -0.69 7.14 1.18
C LEU A 28 -1.10 5.96 2.06
N ILE A 29 -1.10 4.76 1.50
CA ILE A 29 -1.19 3.50 2.22
C ILE A 29 0.23 3.01 2.50
N ALA A 30 0.66 3.10 3.76
CA ALA A 30 2.02 2.82 4.19
C ALA A 30 2.07 2.13 5.56
N ASN A 31 3.15 1.43 5.82
CA ASN A 31 3.49 0.80 7.10
C ASN A 31 4.99 1.04 7.38
N PRO A 32 5.55 0.54 8.50
CA PRO A 32 6.97 0.77 8.83
C PRO A 32 7.98 0.31 7.77
N ALA A 33 7.62 -0.66 6.92
CA ALA A 33 8.48 -1.16 5.85
C ALA A 33 8.42 -0.29 4.57
N SER A 34 7.55 0.73 4.54
CA SER A 34 7.43 1.72 3.46
C SER A 34 8.61 2.71 3.51
N VAL A 35 9.81 2.23 3.21
CA VAL A 35 11.04 3.03 3.22
C VAL A 35 11.80 2.98 1.89
N ASP A 36 12.66 3.98 1.67
CA ASP A 36 13.65 3.99 0.58
C ASP A 36 14.93 3.21 0.93
N SER A 37 15.92 3.20 0.01
CA SER A 37 17.22 2.53 0.21
C SER A 37 18.06 3.11 1.36
N ARG A 38 17.67 4.26 1.92
CA ARG A 38 18.30 4.91 3.07
C ARG A 38 17.47 4.79 4.34
N LEU A 39 16.44 3.94 4.33
CA LEU A 39 15.51 3.72 5.44
C LEU A 39 14.72 4.98 5.84
N ARG A 40 14.51 5.91 4.90
CA ARG A 40 13.63 7.06 5.11
C ARG A 40 12.20 6.65 4.74
N HIS A 41 11.26 6.96 5.62
CA HIS A 41 9.87 6.56 5.46
C HIS A 41 9.17 7.33 4.33
N SER A 42 8.29 6.66 3.58
CA SER A 42 7.59 7.22 2.43
C SER A 42 6.67 8.38 2.79
N VAL A 43 6.09 8.39 3.99
CA VAL A 43 5.36 9.56 4.52
C VAL A 43 6.27 10.79 4.54
N ASP A 44 7.45 10.68 5.14
CA ASP A 44 8.38 11.80 5.31
C ASP A 44 8.94 12.26 3.96
N LEU A 45 9.23 11.30 3.07
CA LEU A 45 9.73 11.57 1.72
C LEU A 45 8.70 12.31 0.85
N LEU A 46 7.42 11.92 0.90
CA LEU A 46 6.37 12.57 0.13
C LEU A 46 5.96 13.92 0.75
N TYR A 47 5.89 14.00 2.09
CA TYR A 47 5.54 15.22 2.80
C TYR A 47 6.59 16.33 2.62
N ALA A 48 7.87 15.99 2.54
CA ALA A 48 8.94 16.96 2.32
C ALA A 48 8.94 17.60 0.92
N ARG A 49 8.15 17.08 -0.04
CA ARG A 49 8.12 17.54 -1.43
C ARG A 49 7.06 18.63 -1.62
N LYS A 50 7.51 19.85 -1.93
CA LYS A 50 6.61 20.99 -2.21
C LYS A 50 5.76 20.83 -3.48
N ASP A 51 6.18 19.96 -4.40
CA ASP A 51 5.48 19.68 -5.64
C ASP A 51 4.44 18.56 -5.52
N LEU A 52 4.34 17.93 -4.35
CA LEU A 52 3.37 16.89 -4.02
C LEU A 52 2.49 17.36 -2.85
N GLN A 53 1.28 16.82 -2.73
CA GLN A 53 0.34 17.17 -1.65
C GLN A 53 -0.11 15.91 -0.93
N LEU A 54 0.71 15.43 0.00
CA LEU A 54 0.28 14.36 0.91
C LEU A 54 -0.74 14.93 1.90
N ALA A 55 -1.97 14.39 1.87
CA ALA A 55 -3.09 14.92 2.63
C ALA A 55 -3.64 13.94 3.67
N VAL A 56 -3.52 12.63 3.41
CA VAL A 56 -4.07 11.58 4.27
C VAL A 56 -3.11 10.39 4.33
N ILE A 57 -3.03 9.74 5.48
CA ILE A 57 -2.29 8.50 5.69
C ILE A 57 -3.29 7.38 6.03
N LEU A 58 -3.15 6.23 5.38
CA LEU A 58 -3.96 5.04 5.58
C LEU A 58 -3.07 3.90 6.08
N GLY A 59 -3.23 3.50 7.34
CA GLY A 59 -2.45 2.41 7.94
C GLY A 59 -3.14 1.06 7.73
N PRO A 60 -2.45 0.02 7.23
CA PRO A 60 -3.00 -1.34 7.15
C PRO A 60 -2.95 -2.03 8.54
N GLU A 61 -3.01 -3.36 8.56
CA GLU A 61 -2.71 -4.17 9.74
C GLU A 61 -1.34 -3.77 10.34
N HIS A 62 -1.32 -3.50 11.65
CA HIS A 62 -0.20 -2.95 12.46
C HIS A 62 0.12 -1.45 12.29
N GLY A 63 -0.73 -0.70 11.59
CA GLY A 63 -0.65 0.77 11.50
C GLY A 63 0.52 1.30 10.65
N THR A 64 0.66 2.63 10.62
CA THR A 64 1.57 3.30 9.67
C THR A 64 3.03 3.34 10.13
N ARG A 65 3.29 3.64 11.40
CA ARG A 65 4.66 3.75 11.97
C ARG A 65 4.99 2.67 13.01
N GLY A 66 4.13 1.64 13.15
CA GLY A 66 4.34 0.56 14.11
C GLY A 66 4.02 0.98 15.56
N GLU A 67 3.33 2.10 15.71
CA GLU A 67 2.85 2.63 16.99
C GLU A 67 1.61 1.88 17.50
N ALA A 68 0.99 1.02 16.66
CA ALA A 68 -0.12 0.17 17.07
C ALA A 68 0.42 -1.00 17.89
N GLN A 69 0.24 -0.96 19.22
CA GLN A 69 0.29 -2.19 20.01
C GLN A 69 -0.81 -3.14 19.52
N ASP A 70 -0.49 -4.44 19.42
CA ASP A 70 -1.46 -5.50 19.15
C ASP A 70 -2.74 -5.29 19.99
N GLN A 71 -3.90 -5.32 19.33
CA GLN A 71 -5.24 -5.25 19.93
C GLN A 71 -5.74 -3.90 20.48
N VAL A 72 -5.09 -2.76 20.19
CA VAL A 72 -5.70 -1.43 20.47
C VAL A 72 -6.36 -0.89 19.20
N GLU A 73 -7.66 -0.63 19.27
CA GLU A 73 -8.43 0.02 18.20
C GLU A 73 -7.82 1.38 17.86
N MET A 74 -7.02 1.43 16.80
CA MET A 74 -6.55 2.68 16.20
C MET A 74 -7.73 3.30 15.45
N GLY A 75 -8.48 4.16 16.13
CA GLY A 75 -9.43 5.05 15.48
C GLY A 75 -8.74 6.10 14.60
N HIS A 76 -9.40 7.25 14.39
CA HIS A 76 -8.78 8.40 13.75
C HIS A 76 -7.65 8.96 14.63
N SER A 77 -6.43 9.03 14.10
CA SER A 77 -5.29 9.66 14.77
C SER A 77 -4.62 10.70 13.88
N THR A 78 -3.57 11.32 14.40
CA THR A 78 -2.78 12.33 13.68
C THR A 78 -1.33 11.90 13.72
N ASP A 79 -0.65 11.91 12.58
CA ASP A 79 0.79 11.64 12.50
C ASP A 79 1.56 12.79 13.17
N GLU A 80 2.32 12.50 14.23
CA GLU A 80 2.98 13.54 15.04
C GLU A 80 3.99 14.38 14.24
N ALA A 81 4.67 13.77 13.27
CA ALA A 81 5.71 14.43 12.49
C ALA A 81 5.14 15.38 11.43
N THR A 82 4.00 15.04 10.83
CA THR A 82 3.41 15.79 9.70
C THR A 82 2.13 16.54 10.06
N GLY A 83 1.47 16.19 11.16
CA GLY A 83 0.15 16.71 11.53
C GLY A 83 -0.99 16.20 10.64
N LEU A 84 -0.73 15.21 9.78
CA LEU A 84 -1.73 14.68 8.84
C LEU A 84 -2.67 13.68 9.52
N PRO A 85 -3.95 13.60 9.09
CA PRO A 85 -4.87 12.59 9.58
C PRO A 85 -4.42 11.20 9.15
N VAL A 86 -4.52 10.26 10.09
CA VAL A 86 -4.24 8.83 9.92
C VAL A 86 -5.53 8.05 10.15
N TYR A 87 -5.86 7.17 9.21
CA TYR A 87 -7.00 6.26 9.30
C TYR A 87 -6.52 4.81 9.29
N SER A 88 -7.11 3.97 10.15
CA SER A 88 -6.90 2.52 10.11
C SER A 88 -7.75 1.87 9.01
N LEU A 89 -7.12 0.98 8.23
CA LEU A 89 -7.77 0.04 7.31
C LEU A 89 -7.81 -1.38 7.91
N TYR A 90 -7.88 -1.45 9.24
CA TYR A 90 -7.99 -2.67 10.01
C TYR A 90 -8.93 -2.47 11.21
N GLY A 91 -9.68 -3.51 11.60
CA GLY A 91 -10.73 -3.41 12.61
C GLY A 91 -12.06 -2.97 12.00
N GLU A 92 -12.52 -1.76 12.31
CA GLU A 92 -13.85 -1.26 11.91
C GLU A 92 -14.08 -1.25 10.39
N SER A 93 -13.05 -0.94 9.61
CA SER A 93 -13.14 -0.94 8.15
C SER A 93 -11.86 -1.43 7.49
N LEU A 94 -12.00 -2.39 6.57
CA LEU A 94 -10.91 -2.88 5.71
C LEU A 94 -10.85 -2.13 4.37
N ILE A 95 -11.93 -1.43 4.02
CA ILE A 95 -12.09 -0.70 2.77
C ILE A 95 -12.08 0.80 3.10
N PRO A 96 -11.29 1.65 2.39
CA PRO A 96 -11.38 3.09 2.58
C PRO A 96 -12.82 3.59 2.40
N THR A 97 -13.36 4.29 3.39
CA THR A 97 -14.70 4.88 3.29
C THR A 97 -14.66 6.16 2.44
N PRO A 98 -15.77 6.58 1.83
CA PRO A 98 -15.82 7.82 1.07
C PRO A 98 -15.32 9.03 1.86
N GLU A 99 -15.58 9.08 3.17
CA GLU A 99 -15.16 10.14 4.06
C GLU A 99 -13.64 10.20 4.22
N MET A 100 -12.99 9.04 4.37
CA MET A 100 -11.52 8.93 4.52
C MET A 100 -10.79 9.48 3.29
N ILE A 101 -11.33 9.23 2.09
CA ILE A 101 -10.69 9.58 0.81
C ILE A 101 -11.38 10.73 0.07
N ARG A 102 -12.30 11.45 0.73
CA ARG A 102 -13.04 12.56 0.12
C ARG A 102 -12.12 13.67 -0.35
N ALA A 103 -11.10 13.99 0.44
CA ALA A 103 -10.21 15.13 0.22
C ALA A 103 -9.04 14.84 -0.74
N VAL A 104 -8.91 13.60 -1.24
CA VAL A 104 -7.79 13.19 -2.10
C VAL A 104 -8.26 12.88 -3.52
N ASP A 105 -7.32 12.95 -4.45
CA ASP A 105 -7.53 12.62 -5.87
C ASP A 105 -6.94 11.24 -6.20
N THR A 106 -5.85 10.87 -5.51
CA THR A 106 -5.08 9.65 -5.75
C THR A 106 -4.77 8.89 -4.47
N LEU A 107 -5.00 7.58 -4.50
CA LEU A 107 -4.53 6.63 -3.50
C LEU A 107 -3.20 6.05 -3.99
N VAL A 108 -2.18 6.09 -3.13
CA VAL A 108 -0.84 5.56 -3.39
C VAL A 108 -0.59 4.40 -2.44
N PHE A 109 -0.26 3.22 -2.97
CA PHE A 109 0.08 2.04 -2.20
C PHE A 109 1.59 1.80 -2.19
N ASP A 110 2.19 1.68 -1.02
CA ASP A 110 3.62 1.45 -0.85
C ASP A 110 3.93 0.43 0.26
N LEU A 111 3.31 -0.75 0.24
CA LEU A 111 3.57 -1.79 1.24
C LEU A 111 4.47 -2.90 0.69
N GLN A 112 5.43 -3.34 1.51
CA GLN A 112 6.22 -4.54 1.24
C GLN A 112 5.40 -5.78 1.57
N ASP A 113 5.07 -6.57 0.55
CA ASP A 113 4.43 -7.88 0.69
C ASP A 113 5.46 -9.01 0.85
N ILE A 114 5.03 -10.22 1.24
CA ILE A 114 5.92 -11.39 1.42
C ILE A 114 5.83 -12.45 0.31
N GLY A 115 4.96 -12.28 -0.68
CA GLY A 115 4.74 -13.23 -1.77
C GLY A 115 3.80 -14.39 -1.43
N SER A 116 3.03 -14.26 -0.34
CA SER A 116 2.11 -15.29 0.17
C SER A 116 0.69 -14.79 0.16
N ARG A 117 -0.23 -15.63 -0.31
CA ARG A 117 -1.67 -15.34 -0.35
C ARG A 117 -2.25 -14.97 1.02
N TYR A 118 -1.68 -15.47 2.11
CA TYR A 118 -2.23 -15.24 3.45
C TYR A 118 -1.81 -13.90 4.05
N TYR A 119 -0.88 -13.18 3.41
CA TYR A 119 -0.45 -11.86 3.87
C TYR A 119 -1.39 -10.80 3.33
N THR A 120 -2.01 -10.04 4.23
CA THR A 120 -3.24 -9.29 3.97
C THR A 120 -3.03 -7.99 3.19
N TYR A 121 -1.80 -7.50 3.07
CA TYR A 121 -1.50 -6.20 2.43
C TYR A 121 -1.91 -6.14 0.95
N ILE A 122 -1.77 -7.24 0.20
CA ILE A 122 -2.27 -7.30 -1.19
C ILE A 122 -3.79 -7.21 -1.27
N TYR A 123 -4.51 -7.53 -0.19
CA TYR A 123 -5.96 -7.41 -0.11
C TYR A 123 -6.39 -6.04 0.42
N THR A 124 -5.61 -5.41 1.30
CA THR A 124 -5.72 -3.97 1.56
C THR A 124 -5.56 -3.18 0.25
N MET A 125 -4.61 -3.54 -0.61
CA MET A 125 -4.47 -2.96 -1.95
C MET A 125 -5.72 -3.17 -2.80
N ALA A 126 -6.24 -4.40 -2.87
CA ALA A 126 -7.42 -4.71 -3.65
C ALA A 126 -8.66 -3.92 -3.18
N TYR A 127 -8.84 -3.78 -1.86
CA TYR A 127 -9.92 -2.97 -1.29
C TYR A 127 -9.72 -1.48 -1.54
N ALA A 128 -8.49 -0.97 -1.47
CA ALA A 128 -8.20 0.40 -1.88
C ALA A 128 -8.49 0.64 -3.37
N MET A 129 -8.18 -0.32 -4.25
CA MET A 129 -8.54 -0.27 -5.67
C MET A 129 -10.06 -0.23 -5.88
N GLN A 130 -10.81 -1.06 -5.14
CA GLN A 130 -12.28 -1.04 -5.19
C GLN A 130 -12.85 0.30 -4.72
N ALA A 131 -12.33 0.86 -3.62
CA ALA A 131 -12.73 2.18 -3.13
C ALA A 131 -12.39 3.30 -4.13
N ALA A 132 -11.21 3.23 -4.75
CA ALA A 132 -10.79 4.19 -5.77
C ALA A 132 -11.72 4.13 -6.99
N ALA A 133 -12.03 2.93 -7.48
CA ALA A 133 -12.97 2.75 -8.59
C ALA A 133 -14.39 3.26 -8.24
N ARG A 134 -14.87 2.96 -7.03
CA ARG A 134 -16.18 3.43 -6.52
C ARG A 134 -16.27 4.96 -6.51
N ASP A 135 -15.23 5.62 -6.01
CA ASP A 135 -15.26 7.07 -5.72
C ASP A 135 -14.57 7.92 -6.79
N GLY A 136 -14.27 7.33 -7.95
CA GLY A 136 -13.63 8.02 -9.08
C GLY A 136 -12.22 8.54 -8.78
N LYS A 137 -11.49 7.85 -7.89
CA LYS A 137 -10.10 8.18 -7.53
C LYS A 137 -9.13 7.40 -8.38
N ARG A 138 -7.93 7.95 -8.53
CA ARG A 138 -6.83 7.23 -9.18
C ARG A 138 -6.12 6.32 -8.17
N MET A 139 -5.68 5.14 -8.62
CA MET A 139 -4.80 4.26 -7.84
C MET A 139 -3.39 4.24 -8.43
N VAL A 140 -2.37 4.32 -7.57
CA VAL A 140 -0.96 4.17 -7.94
C VAL A 140 -0.30 3.17 -7.01
N VAL A 141 0.36 2.17 -7.58
CA VAL A 141 1.15 1.19 -6.82
C VAL A 141 2.63 1.51 -6.97
N LEU A 142 3.29 1.83 -5.86
CA LEU A 142 4.74 1.94 -5.78
C LEU A 142 5.29 0.54 -5.61
N ASP A 143 5.64 -0.07 -6.73
CA ASP A 143 5.94 -1.50 -6.75
C ASP A 143 7.16 -1.86 -5.89
N ARG A 144 7.10 -3.04 -5.28
CA ARG A 144 8.14 -3.59 -4.40
C ARG A 144 8.48 -5.03 -4.81
N PRO A 145 9.73 -5.47 -4.63
CA PRO A 145 10.11 -6.83 -4.98
C PRO A 145 9.30 -7.86 -4.19
N ASN A 146 8.93 -8.96 -4.84
CA ASN A 146 8.48 -10.16 -4.14
C ASN A 146 9.70 -10.83 -3.47
N PRO A 147 9.79 -10.90 -2.13
CA PRO A 147 11.00 -11.33 -1.44
C PRO A 147 11.28 -12.83 -1.63
N ILE A 148 10.30 -13.62 -2.04
CA ILE A 148 10.45 -15.03 -2.39
C ILE A 148 10.46 -15.25 -3.91
N SER A 149 10.99 -14.30 -4.70
CA SER A 149 11.13 -14.35 -6.18
C SER A 149 9.83 -14.35 -6.97
N GLY A 150 9.91 -14.00 -8.25
CA GLY A 150 8.80 -14.05 -9.22
C GLY A 150 8.78 -15.29 -10.12
N VAL A 151 9.41 -16.41 -9.72
CA VAL A 151 9.57 -17.59 -10.59
C VAL A 151 8.70 -18.76 -10.14
N ALA A 152 8.73 -19.11 -8.85
CA ALA A 152 8.02 -20.27 -8.36
C ALA A 152 6.58 -19.91 -7.96
N VAL A 153 5.63 -20.72 -8.43
CA VAL A 153 4.22 -20.68 -8.05
C VAL A 153 3.89 -22.01 -7.36
N GLN A 154 3.33 -21.97 -6.15
CA GLN A 154 3.16 -23.16 -5.31
C GLN A 154 1.88 -23.14 -4.48
N GLY A 155 1.37 -24.34 -4.19
CA GLY A 155 0.14 -24.55 -3.40
C GLY A 155 -1.13 -24.49 -4.25
N ASN A 156 -2.25 -24.87 -3.65
CA ASN A 156 -3.54 -24.84 -4.33
C ASN A 156 -3.98 -23.40 -4.62
N VAL A 157 -4.70 -23.21 -5.71
CA VAL A 157 -5.45 -21.97 -5.97
C VAL A 157 -6.62 -21.90 -4.98
N LEU A 158 -6.93 -20.69 -4.52
CA LEU A 158 -8.05 -20.48 -3.61
C LEU A 158 -9.36 -20.81 -4.33
N ASP A 159 -10.12 -21.74 -3.77
CA ASP A 159 -11.52 -21.91 -4.12
C ASP A 159 -12.32 -20.75 -3.51
N ARG A 160 -13.05 -20.02 -4.36
CA ARG A 160 -13.80 -18.82 -3.99
C ARG A 160 -14.81 -19.05 -2.87
N ARG A 161 -15.25 -20.29 -2.64
CA ARG A 161 -16.13 -20.64 -1.51
C ARG A 161 -15.47 -20.41 -0.14
N TYR A 162 -14.14 -20.37 -0.09
CA TYR A 162 -13.36 -20.07 1.12
C TYR A 162 -12.77 -18.64 1.11
N SER A 163 -13.29 -17.76 0.25
CA SER A 163 -12.80 -16.39 0.14
C SER A 163 -13.00 -15.61 1.45
N SER A 164 -11.95 -14.91 1.89
CA SER A 164 -11.93 -14.09 3.10
C SER A 164 -10.86 -13.00 3.00
N PHE A 165 -10.67 -12.18 4.06
CA PHE A 165 -9.62 -11.16 4.06
C PHE A 165 -8.19 -11.74 4.04
N VAL A 166 -7.99 -13.01 4.45
CA VAL A 166 -6.71 -13.72 4.36
C VAL A 166 -6.59 -14.56 3.07
N GLY A 167 -7.48 -14.31 2.10
CA GLY A 167 -7.55 -15.03 0.84
C GLY A 167 -8.72 -14.54 0.01
N LEU A 168 -8.57 -13.41 -0.69
CA LEU A 168 -9.70 -12.74 -1.38
C LEU A 168 -9.80 -13.09 -2.88
N TYR A 169 -8.66 -13.38 -3.51
CA TYR A 169 -8.57 -13.66 -4.95
C TYR A 169 -8.07 -15.09 -5.19
N PRO A 170 -8.42 -15.70 -6.35
CA PRO A 170 -7.98 -17.05 -6.73
C PRO A 170 -6.48 -17.10 -7.06
N LEU A 171 -5.64 -16.88 -6.04
CA LEU A 171 -4.19 -16.94 -6.11
C LEU A 171 -3.71 -18.30 -5.59
N ALA A 172 -2.54 -18.77 -6.04
CA ALA A 172 -1.82 -19.84 -5.37
C ALA A 172 -1.27 -19.36 -4.01
N VAL A 173 -0.87 -20.28 -3.12
CA VAL A 173 -0.31 -19.90 -1.80
C VAL A 173 0.93 -19.03 -1.97
N ARG A 174 1.87 -19.46 -2.81
CA ARG A 174 2.95 -18.62 -3.31
C ARG A 174 2.59 -18.20 -4.73
N HIS A 175 2.27 -16.93 -4.91
CA HIS A 175 1.73 -16.42 -6.18
C HIS A 175 2.82 -15.96 -7.17
N GLY A 176 4.04 -15.67 -6.70
CA GLY A 176 5.17 -15.34 -7.58
C GLY A 176 5.03 -14.02 -8.34
N MET A 177 4.28 -13.06 -7.80
CA MET A 177 4.01 -11.75 -8.44
C MET A 177 4.36 -10.62 -7.47
N THR A 178 4.74 -9.46 -8.00
CA THR A 178 4.86 -8.22 -7.21
C THR A 178 3.48 -7.64 -6.90
N PRO A 179 3.35 -6.71 -5.93
CA PRO A 179 2.11 -5.97 -5.72
C PRO A 179 1.61 -5.26 -6.98
N GLY A 180 2.51 -4.67 -7.78
CA GLY A 180 2.16 -4.02 -9.04
C GLY A 180 1.57 -4.99 -10.07
N GLU A 181 2.17 -6.17 -10.23
CA GLU A 181 1.65 -7.22 -11.10
C GLU A 181 0.31 -7.77 -10.61
N LEU A 182 0.14 -7.94 -9.29
CA LEU A 182 -1.12 -8.34 -8.69
C LEU A 182 -2.22 -7.30 -8.90
N ALA A 183 -1.92 -6.01 -8.78
CA ALA A 183 -2.87 -4.94 -9.06
C ALA A 183 -3.37 -5.02 -10.50
N LEU A 184 -2.49 -5.29 -11.47
CA LEU A 184 -2.89 -5.48 -12.87
C LEU A 184 -3.75 -6.73 -13.08
N LEU A 185 -3.47 -7.82 -12.34
CA LEU A 185 -4.28 -9.04 -12.38
C LEU A 185 -5.69 -8.84 -11.79
N MET A 186 -5.82 -7.98 -10.78
CA MET A 186 -7.07 -7.75 -10.04
C MET A 186 -8.00 -6.70 -10.66
N ASN A 187 -7.51 -5.92 -11.63
CA ASN A 187 -8.21 -4.80 -12.28
C ASN A 187 -9.03 -5.26 -13.49
#